data_AF-A0A9W9WIU2-F1
#
_entry.id   AF-A0A9W9WIU2-F1
#
_cell.length_a   1.000
_cell.length_b   1.000
_cell.length_c   1.000
_cell.angle_alpha   90.00
_cell.angle_beta   90.00
_cell.angle_gamma   90.00
#
_symmetry.space_group_name_H-M   'P 1'
#
loop_
_entity.id
_entity.type
_entity.pdbx_description
1 polymer ?
#
loop_
_entity_poly.entity_id
_entity_poly.type
_entity_poly.pdbx_seq_one_letter_code
_entity_poly.pdbx_strand_id
1 'polypeptide(L)'
;MLTELSIDVAEEMDYVSACREHDELAKVLQLDIDPSMFESGNVRQKSLAVVLRKAVDIDPEQAPAMIKMLRNYLATFDNIGGDFTRMEVYMPYRIANCGYWMSSYFIRWGMGMILNEEDYASIEQYDIAMGNVLGLTNDYFSWNIEKDQETDRMRNGVVGLMKEHNTTADAAKMMLLGVIVEQESLAAKLKEERLKKPASKEILQYFEAIELYVGGSCYWHSTAPRYLVFE
;
A
#
# COMPACT_ATOMS: atom_id res chain seq x y z
N MET A 1 -5.58 9.79 6.04
CA MET A 1 -6.90 10.00 6.70
C MET A 1 -8.04 9.50 5.81
N LEU A 2 -8.22 10.00 4.58
CA LEU A 2 -9.24 9.45 3.66
C LEU A 2 -8.94 8.02 3.19
N THR A 3 -7.67 7.66 3.02
CA THR A 3 -7.23 6.29 2.65
C THR A 3 -7.48 5.31 3.80
N GLU A 4 -6.95 5.57 5.00
CA GLU A 4 -7.16 4.73 6.19
C GLU A 4 -8.65 4.52 6.52
N LEU A 5 -9.47 5.58 6.50
CA LEU A 5 -10.93 5.47 6.73
C LEU A 5 -11.67 4.70 5.62
N SER A 6 -11.10 4.64 4.42
CA SER A 6 -11.65 3.84 3.31
C SER A 6 -11.23 2.38 3.43
N ILE A 7 -10.00 2.13 3.88
CA ILE A 7 -9.43 0.79 4.11
C ILE A 7 -10.17 0.10 5.24
N ASP A 8 -10.34 0.76 6.39
CA ASP A 8 -11.05 0.22 7.56
C ASP A 8 -12.45 -0.27 7.22
N VAL A 9 -13.17 0.49 6.38
CA VAL A 9 -14.52 0.09 5.99
C VAL A 9 -14.53 -0.92 4.86
N ALA A 10 -13.53 -0.93 3.97
CA ALA A 10 -13.43 -1.98 2.96
C ALA A 10 -13.10 -3.34 3.61
N GLU A 11 -12.31 -3.35 4.68
CA GLU A 11 -11.95 -4.57 5.45
C GLU A 11 -13.14 -5.14 6.25
N GLU A 12 -14.09 -4.29 6.67
CA GLU A 12 -15.35 -4.69 7.31
C GLU A 12 -16.44 -5.12 6.31
N MET A 13 -16.25 -4.91 5.00
CA MET A 13 -17.22 -5.24 3.95
C MET A 13 -16.99 -6.62 3.34
N ASP A 14 -18.08 -7.28 2.93
CA ASP A 14 -17.97 -8.46 2.08
C ASP A 14 -17.31 -8.11 0.72
N TYR A 15 -16.78 -9.11 0.00
CA TYR A 15 -15.92 -8.89 -1.18
C TYR A 15 -16.63 -8.11 -2.25
N VAL A 16 -17.88 -8.50 -2.49
CA VAL A 16 -18.70 -7.96 -3.55
C VAL A 16 -19.06 -6.52 -3.22
N SER A 17 -19.35 -6.23 -1.95
CA SER A 17 -19.62 -4.88 -1.47
C SER A 17 -18.36 -3.98 -1.56
N ALA A 18 -17.19 -4.46 -1.14
CA ALA A 18 -15.94 -3.70 -1.22
C ALA A 18 -15.54 -3.37 -2.66
N CYS A 19 -15.60 -4.35 -3.58
CA CYS A 19 -15.39 -4.11 -5.01
C CYS A 19 -16.37 -3.08 -5.58
N ARG A 20 -17.65 -3.14 -5.20
CA ARG A 20 -18.66 -2.17 -5.66
C ARG A 20 -18.34 -0.76 -5.17
N GLU A 21 -17.92 -0.60 -3.91
CA GLU A 21 -17.53 0.71 -3.38
C GLU A 21 -16.32 1.28 -4.15
N HIS A 22 -15.34 0.45 -4.49
CA HIS A 22 -14.21 0.85 -5.34
C HIS A 22 -14.64 1.29 -6.74
N ASP A 23 -15.59 0.59 -7.36
CA ASP A 23 -16.17 0.99 -8.65
C ASP A 23 -16.88 2.35 -8.57
N GLU A 24 -17.62 2.62 -7.48
CA GLU A 24 -18.29 3.91 -7.26
C GLU A 24 -17.30 5.05 -7.01
N LEU A 25 -16.19 4.80 -6.31
CA LEU A 25 -15.12 5.78 -6.12
C LEU A 25 -14.34 6.03 -7.41
N ALA A 26 -14.12 5.00 -8.24
CA ALA A 26 -13.41 5.13 -9.51
C ALA A 26 -14.13 6.07 -10.48
N LYS A 27 -15.46 6.19 -10.40
CA LYS A 27 -16.25 7.16 -11.18
C LYS A 27 -15.90 8.62 -10.86
N VAL A 28 -15.41 8.91 -9.65
CA VAL A 28 -15.00 10.25 -9.22
C VAL A 28 -13.65 10.65 -9.84
N LEU A 29 -12.82 9.68 -10.19
CA LEU A 29 -11.46 9.91 -10.66
C LEU A 29 -11.44 10.43 -12.10
N GLN A 30 -11.79 11.69 -12.33
CA GLN A 30 -11.84 12.35 -13.66
C GLN A 30 -11.09 13.70 -13.63
N LEU A 31 -10.55 14.13 -14.77
CA LEU A 31 -9.78 15.38 -14.87
C LEU A 31 -10.67 16.63 -14.71
N ASP A 32 -11.85 16.57 -15.30
CA ASP A 32 -12.87 17.61 -15.29
C ASP A 32 -13.86 17.45 -14.13
N ILE A 33 -13.47 16.72 -13.07
CA ILE A 33 -14.31 16.48 -11.88
C ILE A 33 -14.86 17.76 -11.25
N ASP A 34 -16.17 17.96 -11.28
CA ASP A 34 -16.82 19.04 -10.53
C ASP A 34 -17.35 18.48 -9.20
N PRO A 35 -16.80 18.92 -8.04
CA PRO A 35 -17.30 18.48 -6.74
C PRO A 35 -18.79 18.76 -6.50
N SER A 36 -19.38 19.73 -7.20
CA SER A 36 -20.81 20.06 -7.10
C SER A 36 -21.71 18.90 -7.56
N MET A 37 -21.22 18.05 -8.48
CA MET A 37 -21.94 16.87 -8.97
C MET A 37 -22.18 15.81 -7.88
N PHE A 38 -21.48 15.91 -6.75
CA PHE A 38 -21.55 14.97 -5.63
C PHE A 38 -22.16 15.59 -4.37
N GLU A 39 -22.87 16.72 -4.49
CA GLU A 39 -23.57 17.33 -3.34
C GLU A 39 -24.60 16.39 -2.71
N SER A 40 -25.24 15.55 -3.53
CA SER A 40 -26.16 14.47 -3.10
C SER A 40 -25.52 13.08 -3.08
N GLY A 41 -24.21 12.97 -3.36
CA GLY A 41 -23.48 11.69 -3.39
C GLY A 41 -23.10 11.19 -2.00
N ASN A 42 -22.50 10.00 -1.91
CA ASN A 42 -22.00 9.52 -0.62
C ASN A 42 -20.85 10.43 -0.13
N VAL A 43 -20.65 10.51 1.20
CA VAL A 43 -19.69 11.43 1.82
C VAL A 43 -18.26 11.20 1.30
N ARG A 44 -17.92 9.97 0.91
CA ARG A 44 -16.60 9.59 0.40
C ARG A 44 -16.37 10.12 -1.01
N GLN A 45 -17.33 9.93 -1.91
CA GLN A 45 -17.28 10.45 -3.27
C GLN A 45 -17.16 11.98 -3.24
N LYS A 46 -17.94 12.65 -2.40
CA LYS A 46 -17.85 14.11 -2.23
C LYS A 46 -16.47 14.54 -1.73
N SER A 47 -15.95 13.86 -0.69
CA SER A 47 -14.64 14.19 -0.13
C SER A 47 -13.51 13.94 -1.12
N LEU A 48 -13.57 12.82 -1.85
CA LEU A 48 -12.61 12.47 -2.89
C LEU A 48 -12.66 13.48 -4.05
N ALA A 49 -13.85 13.89 -4.50
CA ALA A 49 -14.00 14.87 -5.58
C ALA A 49 -13.36 16.21 -5.20
N VAL A 50 -13.59 16.69 -3.97
CA VAL A 50 -13.01 17.95 -3.48
C VAL A 50 -11.48 17.87 -3.42
N VAL A 51 -10.93 16.78 -2.88
CA VAL A 51 -9.47 16.62 -2.77
C VAL A 51 -8.83 16.43 -4.14
N LEU A 52 -9.46 15.64 -5.02
CA LEU A 52 -8.98 15.41 -6.38
C LEU A 52 -8.95 16.70 -7.18
N ARG A 53 -10.02 17.52 -7.14
CA ARG A 53 -10.06 18.83 -7.80
C ARG A 53 -8.89 19.70 -7.36
N LYS A 54 -8.64 19.80 -6.05
CA LYS A 54 -7.49 20.55 -5.53
C LYS A 54 -6.15 20.01 -6.03
N ALA A 55 -5.98 18.69 -6.07
CA ALA A 55 -4.74 18.08 -6.55
C ALA A 55 -4.53 18.34 -8.06
N VAL A 56 -5.59 18.28 -8.87
CA VAL A 56 -5.55 18.65 -10.30
C VAL A 56 -5.18 20.12 -10.48
N ASP A 57 -5.71 21.01 -9.65
CA ASP A 57 -5.42 22.45 -9.74
C ASP A 57 -3.99 22.79 -9.30
N ILE A 58 -3.40 22.01 -8.38
CA ILE A 58 -2.01 22.16 -7.91
C ILE A 58 -1.02 21.74 -8.99
N ASP A 59 -1.27 20.60 -9.64
CA ASP A 59 -0.37 20.02 -10.64
C ASP A 59 -1.16 19.48 -11.85
N PRO A 60 -1.61 20.38 -12.74
CA PRO A 60 -2.41 20.00 -13.90
C PRO A 60 -1.63 19.16 -14.91
N GLU A 61 -0.29 19.25 -14.90
CA GLU A 61 0.58 18.48 -15.81
C GLU A 61 0.62 17.00 -15.40
N GLN A 62 0.78 16.71 -14.11
CA GLN A 62 0.83 15.33 -13.59
C GLN A 62 -0.54 14.73 -13.29
N ALA A 63 -1.61 15.55 -13.28
CA ALA A 63 -2.97 15.12 -12.99
C ALA A 63 -3.44 13.87 -13.77
N PRO A 64 -3.19 13.72 -15.09
CA PRO A 64 -3.59 12.51 -15.81
C PRO A 64 -2.90 11.25 -15.29
N ALA A 65 -1.61 11.35 -14.94
CA ALA A 65 -0.85 10.23 -14.39
C ALA A 65 -1.34 9.85 -12.99
N MET A 66 -1.63 10.85 -12.15
CA MET A 66 -2.18 10.65 -10.79
C MET A 66 -3.54 9.94 -10.84
N ILE A 67 -4.45 10.40 -11.71
CA ILE A 67 -5.77 9.77 -11.89
C ILE A 67 -5.64 8.33 -12.38
N LYS A 68 -4.75 8.07 -13.35
CA LYS A 68 -4.48 6.71 -13.84
C LYS A 68 -3.97 5.81 -12.72
N MET A 69 -3.05 6.30 -11.89
CA MET A 69 -2.52 5.57 -10.74
C MET A 69 -3.63 5.25 -9.73
N LEU A 70 -4.44 6.24 -9.33
CA LEU A 70 -5.53 6.05 -8.37
C LEU A 70 -6.58 5.04 -8.87
N ARG A 71 -6.92 5.07 -10.17
CA ARG A 71 -7.82 4.08 -10.78
C ARG A 71 -7.23 2.68 -10.72
N ASN A 72 -5.94 2.54 -11.03
CA ASN A 72 -5.24 1.26 -10.94
C ASN A 72 -5.20 0.74 -9.50
N TYR A 73 -4.98 1.61 -8.52
CA TYR A 73 -5.03 1.26 -7.11
C TYR A 73 -6.40 0.70 -6.71
N LEU A 74 -7.50 1.42 -6.99
CA LEU A 74 -8.86 0.95 -6.69
C LEU A 74 -9.18 -0.39 -7.38
N ALA A 75 -8.71 -0.59 -8.62
CA ALA A 75 -8.93 -1.82 -9.37
C ALA A 75 -8.12 -3.03 -8.84
N THR A 76 -7.02 -2.79 -8.13
CA THR A 76 -6.09 -3.85 -7.69
C THR A 76 -6.15 -4.14 -6.19
N PHE A 77 -6.68 -3.21 -5.38
CA PHE A 77 -6.72 -3.31 -3.91
C PHE A 77 -7.41 -4.59 -3.40
N ASP A 78 -8.57 -4.92 -3.98
CA ASP A 78 -9.40 -6.07 -3.63
C ASP A 78 -9.55 -7.05 -4.79
N ASN A 79 -8.54 -7.22 -5.65
CA ASN A 79 -8.69 -8.06 -6.84
C ASN A 79 -8.68 -9.59 -6.57
N ILE A 80 -8.37 -10.02 -5.33
CA ILE A 80 -8.33 -11.43 -4.92
C ILE A 80 -9.14 -11.64 -3.65
N GLY A 81 -9.90 -12.74 -3.63
CA GLY A 81 -10.82 -13.13 -2.57
C GLY A 81 -10.19 -13.67 -1.27
N GLY A 82 -8.89 -13.49 -1.04
CA GLY A 82 -8.31 -13.64 0.31
C GLY A 82 -7.88 -15.03 0.79
N ASP A 83 -8.12 -16.13 0.07
CA ASP A 83 -7.65 -17.47 0.52
C ASP A 83 -6.21 -17.76 0.08
N PHE A 84 -5.26 -17.12 0.73
CA PHE A 84 -3.84 -17.33 0.48
C PHE A 84 -3.31 -18.51 1.28
N THR A 85 -2.76 -19.52 0.60
CA THR A 85 -2.12 -20.70 1.21
C THR A 85 -0.61 -20.71 1.09
N ARG A 86 -0.03 -19.76 0.33
CA ARG A 86 1.41 -19.65 0.08
C ARG A 86 1.86 -18.20 0.02
N MET A 87 2.95 -17.87 0.69
CA MET A 87 3.51 -16.52 0.76
C MET A 87 3.97 -16.00 -0.59
N GLU A 88 4.42 -16.89 -1.48
CA GLU A 88 4.80 -16.52 -2.86
C GLU A 88 3.63 -15.91 -3.66
N VAL A 89 2.39 -16.25 -3.32
CA VAL A 89 1.18 -15.68 -3.95
C VAL A 89 0.68 -14.47 -3.16
N TYR A 90 0.79 -14.53 -1.84
CA TYR A 90 0.34 -13.46 -0.95
C TYR A 90 1.15 -12.17 -1.11
N MET A 91 2.49 -12.26 -1.13
CA MET A 91 3.37 -11.08 -1.11
C MET A 91 3.15 -10.14 -2.31
N PRO A 92 3.11 -10.63 -3.57
CA PRO A 92 2.84 -9.75 -4.72
C PRO A 92 1.48 -9.05 -4.62
N TYR A 93 0.45 -9.74 -4.12
CA TYR A 93 -0.86 -9.14 -3.85
C TYR A 93 -0.77 -8.07 -2.77
N ARG A 94 -0.11 -8.38 -1.65
CA ARG A 94 -0.06 -7.54 -0.46
C ARG A 94 0.62 -6.19 -0.72
N ILE A 95 1.60 -6.11 -1.62
CA ILE A 95 2.22 -4.82 -1.97
C ILE A 95 1.19 -3.82 -2.55
N ALA A 96 0.31 -4.29 -3.43
CA ALA A 96 -0.74 -3.44 -3.99
C ALA A 96 -1.82 -3.13 -2.94
N ASN A 97 -2.24 -4.15 -2.20
CA ASN A 97 -3.27 -4.03 -1.17
C ASN A 97 -2.83 -3.14 0.01
N CYS A 98 -1.56 -3.13 0.42
CA CYS A 98 -1.07 -2.20 1.46
C CYS A 98 -0.87 -0.76 0.95
N GLY A 99 -1.15 -0.52 -0.34
CA GLY A 99 -1.07 0.80 -0.94
C GLY A 99 0.34 1.29 -1.23
N TYR A 100 1.36 0.43 -1.21
CA TYR A 100 2.75 0.81 -1.44
C TYR A 100 2.94 1.57 -2.77
N TRP A 101 2.39 1.05 -3.88
CA TRP A 101 2.53 1.67 -5.20
C TRP A 101 1.90 3.07 -5.27
N MET A 102 0.79 3.27 -4.56
CA MET A 102 0.14 4.56 -4.47
C MET A 102 0.97 5.54 -3.63
N SER A 103 1.47 5.09 -2.48
CA SER A 103 2.29 5.91 -1.59
C SER A 103 3.62 6.31 -2.23
N SER A 104 4.33 5.38 -2.88
CA SER A 104 5.58 5.67 -3.59
C SER A 104 5.39 6.64 -4.76
N TYR A 105 4.24 6.57 -5.44
CA TYR A 105 3.84 7.58 -6.42
C TYR A 105 3.66 8.96 -5.76
N PHE A 106 2.89 9.06 -4.68
CA PHE A 106 2.61 10.34 -4.03
C PHE A 106 3.85 10.97 -3.37
N ILE A 107 4.79 10.18 -2.89
CA ILE A 107 6.09 10.66 -2.41
C ILE A 107 6.85 11.35 -3.54
N ARG A 108 6.97 10.69 -4.70
CA ARG A 108 7.62 11.29 -5.87
C ARG A 108 6.90 12.55 -6.33
N TRP A 109 5.58 12.49 -6.44
CA TRP A 109 4.75 13.63 -6.83
C TRP A 109 4.94 14.81 -5.86
N GLY A 110 4.85 14.59 -4.55
CA GLY A 110 5.03 15.64 -3.55
C GLY A 110 6.43 16.24 -3.49
N MET A 111 7.44 15.49 -3.95
CA MET A 111 8.82 15.97 -4.09
C MET A 111 9.11 16.63 -5.44
N GLY A 112 8.15 16.68 -6.37
CA GLY A 112 8.38 17.11 -7.74
C GLY A 112 9.40 16.23 -8.48
N MET A 113 9.50 14.96 -8.09
CA MET A 113 10.49 14.02 -8.60
C MET A 113 9.96 13.26 -9.81
N ILE A 114 10.69 13.34 -10.92
CA ILE A 114 10.40 12.59 -12.15
C ILE A 114 11.55 11.61 -12.40
N LEU A 115 11.25 10.31 -12.29
CA LEU A 115 12.17 9.26 -12.69
C LEU A 115 11.88 8.90 -14.15
N ASN A 116 12.94 8.80 -14.97
CA ASN A 116 12.80 8.25 -16.30
C ASN A 116 12.55 6.73 -16.23
N GLU A 117 12.09 6.14 -17.34
CA GLU A 117 11.71 4.72 -17.38
C GLU A 117 12.88 3.78 -17.08
N GLU A 118 14.09 4.10 -17.54
CA GLU A 118 15.29 3.29 -17.28
C GLU A 118 15.67 3.31 -15.79
N ASP A 119 15.67 4.49 -15.19
CA ASP A 119 15.94 4.68 -13.77
C ASP A 119 14.89 3.94 -12.92
N TYR A 120 13.61 4.06 -13.25
CA TYR A 120 12.55 3.37 -12.50
C TYR A 120 12.61 1.85 -12.68
N ALA A 121 12.86 1.35 -13.90
CA ALA A 121 13.05 -0.08 -14.13
C ALA A 121 14.28 -0.62 -13.39
N SER A 122 15.33 0.19 -13.24
CA SER A 122 16.56 -0.22 -12.57
C SER A 122 16.42 -0.43 -11.05
N ILE A 123 15.33 0.03 -10.45
CA ILE A 123 15.05 -0.06 -9.01
C ILE A 123 13.80 -0.89 -8.68
N GLU A 124 13.13 -1.49 -9.67
CA GLU A 124 11.88 -2.24 -9.48
C GLU A 124 11.98 -3.30 -8.37
N GLN A 125 13.06 -4.09 -8.37
CA GLN A 125 13.26 -5.13 -7.35
C GLN A 125 13.46 -4.55 -5.94
N TYR A 126 14.08 -3.38 -5.84
CA TYR A 126 14.22 -2.68 -4.58
C TYR A 126 12.85 -2.21 -4.08
N ASP A 127 12.02 -1.65 -4.96
CA ASP A 127 10.66 -1.23 -4.63
C ASP A 127 9.79 -2.40 -4.19
N ILE A 128 9.89 -3.55 -4.86
CA ILE A 128 9.18 -4.77 -4.46
C ILE A 128 9.58 -5.18 -3.04
N ALA A 129 10.89 -5.19 -2.73
CA ALA A 129 11.37 -5.52 -1.40
C ALA A 129 10.87 -4.53 -0.34
N MET A 130 10.90 -3.22 -0.62
CA MET A 130 10.40 -2.18 0.29
C MET A 130 8.88 -2.25 0.49
N GLY A 131 8.14 -2.59 -0.56
CA GLY A 131 6.70 -2.82 -0.48
C GLY A 131 6.35 -4.04 0.38
N ASN A 132 7.14 -5.12 0.28
CA ASN A 132 7.00 -6.27 1.16
C ASN A 132 7.31 -5.90 2.61
N VAL A 133 8.38 -5.15 2.89
CA VAL A 133 8.69 -4.68 4.24
C VAL A 133 7.52 -3.89 4.82
N LEU A 134 6.96 -2.94 4.06
CA LEU A 134 5.82 -2.14 4.50
C LEU A 134 4.59 -3.01 4.84
N GLY A 135 4.17 -3.83 3.89
CA GLY A 135 2.94 -4.64 4.02
C GLY A 135 3.06 -5.71 5.10
N LEU A 136 4.17 -6.44 5.14
CA LEU A 136 4.35 -7.52 6.11
C LEU A 136 4.61 -6.99 7.53
N THR A 137 5.23 -5.81 7.67
CA THR A 137 5.35 -5.17 8.98
C THR A 137 3.99 -4.73 9.51
N ASN A 138 3.11 -4.23 8.64
CA ASN A 138 1.72 -3.96 9.00
C ASN A 138 1.05 -5.23 9.52
N ASP A 139 1.10 -6.32 8.75
CA ASP A 139 0.52 -7.62 9.13
C ASP A 139 1.04 -8.12 10.50
N TYR A 140 2.33 -7.96 10.76
CA TYR A 140 2.96 -8.40 12.01
C TYR A 140 2.38 -7.66 13.24
N PHE A 141 2.23 -6.33 13.16
CA PHE A 141 1.70 -5.56 14.28
C PHE A 141 0.17 -5.61 14.36
N SER A 142 -0.51 -5.58 13.21
CA SER A 142 -1.97 -5.60 13.12
C SER A 142 -2.59 -6.94 13.49
N TRP A 143 -1.84 -8.03 13.42
CA TRP A 143 -2.30 -9.38 13.81
C TRP A 143 -2.93 -9.43 15.20
N ASN A 144 -2.45 -8.61 16.15
CA ASN A 144 -3.00 -8.57 17.51
C ASN A 144 -4.47 -8.13 17.55
N ILE A 145 -4.90 -7.36 16.55
CA ILE A 145 -6.26 -6.83 16.40
C ILE A 145 -7.04 -7.70 15.41
N GLU A 146 -6.44 -8.01 14.26
CA GLU A 146 -7.11 -8.70 13.15
C GLU A 146 -7.50 -10.14 13.48
N LYS A 147 -6.74 -10.82 14.34
CA LYS A 147 -7.00 -12.23 14.69
C LYS A 147 -8.39 -12.50 15.26
N ASP A 148 -9.01 -11.48 15.87
CA ASP A 148 -10.33 -11.57 16.50
C ASP A 148 -11.44 -10.94 15.64
N GLN A 149 -11.11 -10.44 14.44
CA GLN A 149 -12.10 -9.86 13.54
C GLN A 149 -12.95 -10.96 12.87
N GLU A 150 -14.27 -10.80 12.94
CA GLU A 150 -15.20 -11.64 12.18
C GLU A 150 -15.20 -11.21 10.71
N THR A 151 -14.25 -11.75 9.93
CA THR A 151 -14.15 -11.53 8.49
C THR A 151 -14.12 -12.85 7.73
N ASP A 152 -14.72 -12.87 6.55
CA ASP A 152 -14.64 -14.00 5.61
C ASP A 152 -13.29 -14.05 4.88
N ARG A 153 -12.48 -12.98 4.97
CA ARG A 153 -11.29 -12.74 4.15
C ARG A 153 -10.15 -12.13 4.94
N MET A 154 -9.56 -12.93 5.82
CA MET A 154 -8.38 -12.54 6.58
C MET A 154 -7.14 -12.50 5.67
N ARG A 155 -6.71 -11.29 5.32
CA ARG A 155 -5.58 -11.02 4.41
C ARG A 155 -4.38 -10.55 5.22
N ASN A 156 -3.78 -11.50 5.93
CA ASN A 156 -2.64 -11.26 6.79
C ASN A 156 -1.59 -12.36 6.57
N GLY A 157 -0.31 -11.98 6.46
CA GLY A 157 0.80 -12.90 6.24
C GLY A 157 0.95 -13.96 7.32
N VAL A 158 0.49 -13.71 8.56
CA VAL A 158 0.46 -14.72 9.62
C VAL A 158 -0.43 -15.89 9.23
N VAL A 159 -1.63 -15.64 8.68
CA VAL A 159 -2.54 -16.69 8.20
C VAL A 159 -1.94 -17.45 7.03
N GLY A 160 -1.31 -16.74 6.10
CA GLY A 160 -0.60 -17.35 4.97
C GLY A 160 0.44 -18.36 5.44
N LEU A 161 1.29 -17.97 6.40
CA LEU A 161 2.34 -18.82 6.97
C LEU A 161 1.79 -19.97 7.83
N MET A 162 0.71 -19.75 8.57
CA MET A 162 0.02 -20.81 9.31
C MET A 162 -0.44 -21.92 8.37
N LYS A 163 -1.07 -21.54 7.25
CA LYS A 163 -1.55 -22.48 6.22
C LYS A 163 -0.40 -23.15 5.47
N GLU A 164 0.61 -22.38 5.07
CA GLU A 164 1.75 -22.90 4.30
C GLU A 164 2.59 -23.92 5.09
N HIS A 165 2.80 -23.68 6.39
CA HIS A 165 3.68 -24.50 7.23
C HIS A 165 2.95 -25.37 8.25
N ASN A 166 1.60 -25.34 8.27
CA ASN A 166 0.77 -26.05 9.24
C ASN A 166 1.23 -25.81 10.69
N THR A 167 1.31 -24.53 11.08
CA THR A 167 1.88 -24.08 12.35
C THR A 167 0.93 -23.16 13.14
N THR A 168 1.28 -22.83 14.37
CA THR A 168 0.50 -21.92 15.24
C THR A 168 0.67 -20.47 14.82
N ALA A 169 -0.27 -19.60 15.24
CA ALA A 169 -0.19 -18.17 14.99
C ALA A 169 1.09 -17.53 15.55
N ASP A 170 1.50 -17.90 16.77
CA ASP A 170 2.73 -17.37 17.38
C ASP A 170 3.98 -17.76 16.58
N ALA A 171 4.06 -19.02 16.15
CA ALA A 171 5.18 -19.49 15.33
C ALA A 171 5.18 -18.82 13.95
N ALA A 172 4.01 -18.70 13.30
CA ALA A 172 3.85 -18.01 12.03
C ALA A 172 4.21 -16.52 12.13
N LYS A 173 3.84 -15.85 13.23
CA LYS A 173 4.19 -14.46 13.50
C LYS A 173 5.71 -14.29 13.64
N MET A 174 6.40 -15.21 14.30
CA MET A 174 7.87 -15.22 14.36
C MET A 174 8.52 -15.50 13.00
N MET A 175 7.94 -16.39 12.19
CA MET A 175 8.39 -16.61 10.81
C MET A 175 8.22 -15.35 9.97
N LEU A 176 7.09 -14.64 10.11
CA LEU A 176 6.81 -13.39 9.39
C LEU A 176 7.87 -12.32 9.69
N LEU A 177 8.30 -12.20 10.96
CA LEU A 177 9.41 -11.32 11.33
C LEU A 177 10.70 -11.70 10.60
N GLY A 178 11.00 -12.99 10.47
CA GLY A 178 12.12 -13.47 9.67
C GLY A 178 12.03 -13.03 8.21
N VAL A 179 10.86 -13.20 7.59
CA VAL A 179 10.62 -12.75 6.20
C VAL A 179 10.81 -11.23 6.06
N ILE A 180 10.34 -10.43 7.02
CA ILE A 180 10.54 -8.97 7.00
C ILE A 180 12.04 -8.62 7.00
N VAL A 181 12.82 -9.22 7.90
CA VAL A 181 14.26 -9.00 7.99
C VAL A 181 15.00 -9.42 6.72
N GLU A 182 14.56 -10.52 6.09
CA GLU A 182 15.09 -10.96 4.79
C GLU A 182 14.81 -9.93 3.68
N GLN A 183 13.61 -9.35 3.65
CA GLN A 183 13.24 -8.31 2.68
C GLN A 183 14.01 -7.00 2.90
N GLU A 184 14.22 -6.59 4.16
CA GLU A 184 15.06 -5.43 4.50
C GLU A 184 16.51 -5.64 4.03
N SER A 185 17.06 -6.82 4.30
CA SER A 185 18.41 -7.20 3.87
C SER A 185 18.53 -7.25 2.34
N LEU A 186 17.50 -7.75 1.66
CA LEU A 186 17.42 -7.76 0.20
C LEU A 186 17.37 -6.33 -0.36
N ALA A 187 16.54 -5.44 0.19
CA ALA A 187 16.45 -4.05 -0.23
C ALA A 187 17.81 -3.33 -0.08
N ALA A 188 18.49 -3.49 1.07
CA ALA A 188 19.80 -2.91 1.30
C ALA A 188 20.83 -3.39 0.26
N LYS A 189 20.86 -4.70 -0.03
CA LYS A 189 21.73 -5.29 -1.05
C LYS A 189 21.40 -4.77 -2.45
N LEU A 190 20.13 -4.68 -2.81
CA LEU A 190 19.69 -4.20 -4.14
C LEU A 190 20.08 -2.73 -4.35
N LYS A 191 19.93 -1.89 -3.32
CA LYS A 191 20.43 -0.51 -3.33
C LYS A 191 21.95 -0.47 -3.54
N GLU A 192 22.71 -1.24 -2.74
CA GLU A 192 24.17 -1.30 -2.89
C GLU A 192 24.59 -1.69 -4.31
N GLU A 193 24.00 -2.76 -4.86
CA GLU A 193 24.29 -3.22 -6.23
C GLU A 193 23.93 -2.16 -7.28
N ARG A 194 22.79 -1.47 -7.12
CA ARG A 194 22.38 -0.40 -8.05
C ARG A 194 23.34 0.78 -8.02
N LEU A 195 23.88 1.11 -6.85
CA LEU A 195 24.80 2.24 -6.65
C LEU A 195 26.25 1.96 -7.08
N LYS A 196 26.58 0.72 -7.46
CA LYS A 196 27.86 0.42 -8.16
C LYS A 196 27.91 1.01 -9.58
N LYS A 197 26.75 1.37 -10.15
CA LYS A 197 26.62 2.07 -11.42
C LYS A 197 26.38 3.56 -11.15
N PRO A 198 26.71 4.46 -12.10
CA PRO A 198 26.31 5.87 -11.99
C PRO A 198 24.81 5.99 -11.66
N ALA A 199 24.50 6.87 -10.71
CA ALA A 199 23.13 7.15 -10.27
C ALA A 199 22.85 8.64 -10.47
N SER A 200 21.66 8.95 -10.98
CA SER A 200 21.13 10.31 -11.04
C SER A 200 20.86 10.83 -9.62
N LYS A 201 20.73 12.15 -9.47
CA LYS A 201 20.37 12.76 -8.19
C LYS A 201 19.00 12.26 -7.74
N GLU A 202 18.09 12.08 -8.69
CA GLU A 202 16.72 11.63 -8.49
C GLU A 202 16.70 10.20 -7.93
N ILE A 203 17.55 9.29 -8.43
CA ILE A 203 17.68 7.92 -7.86
C ILE A 203 18.17 7.95 -6.41
N LEU A 204 19.17 8.79 -6.11
CA LEU A 204 19.67 8.92 -4.73
C LEU A 204 18.59 9.44 -3.79
N GLN A 205 17.88 10.49 -4.20
CA GLN A 205 16.77 11.06 -3.45
C GLN A 205 15.61 10.07 -3.31
N TYR A 206 15.36 9.24 -4.31
CA TYR A 206 14.32 8.23 -4.26
C TYR A 206 14.61 7.18 -3.19
N PHE A 207 15.83 6.64 -3.13
CA PHE A 207 16.22 5.70 -2.08
C PHE A 207 16.03 6.30 -0.68
N GLU A 208 16.49 7.53 -0.46
CA GLU A 208 16.32 8.22 0.81
C GLU A 208 14.83 8.41 1.17
N ALA A 209 14.02 8.83 0.20
CA ALA A 209 12.60 9.07 0.43
C ALA A 209 11.82 7.79 0.76
N ILE A 210 12.10 6.68 0.06
CA ILE A 210 11.45 5.39 0.31
C ILE A 210 11.92 4.77 1.62
N GLU A 211 13.20 4.88 1.98
CA GLU A 211 13.72 4.43 3.27
C GLU A 211 13.08 5.20 4.44
N LEU A 212 12.96 6.52 4.32
CA LEU A 212 12.29 7.34 5.33
C LEU A 212 10.80 6.99 5.44
N TYR A 213 10.12 6.79 4.31
CA TYR A 213 8.71 6.43 4.31
C TYR A 213 8.46 5.06 4.94
N VAL A 214 9.15 4.01 4.46
CA VAL A 214 8.94 2.65 4.94
C VAL A 214 9.43 2.51 6.38
N GLY A 215 10.62 3.04 6.70
CA GLY A 215 11.14 3.03 8.08
C GLY A 215 10.24 3.80 9.05
N GLY A 216 9.73 4.97 8.64
CA GLY A 216 8.74 5.72 9.41
C GLY A 216 7.42 4.98 9.60
N SER A 217 6.97 4.26 8.58
CA SER A 217 5.78 3.41 8.65
C SER A 217 5.98 2.23 9.59
N CYS A 218 7.13 1.55 9.54
CA CYS A 218 7.49 0.48 10.50
C CYS A 218 7.48 1.00 11.95
N TYR A 219 8.07 2.17 12.18
CA TYR A 219 8.04 2.80 13.50
C TYR A 219 6.60 3.11 13.95
N TRP A 220 5.79 3.67 13.06
CA TRP A 220 4.37 3.94 13.35
C TRP A 220 3.61 2.65 13.64
N HIS A 221 3.72 1.60 12.83
CA HIS A 221 3.09 0.30 13.08
C HIS A 221 3.45 -0.27 14.46
N SER A 222 4.69 -0.06 14.92
CA SER A 222 5.15 -0.56 16.22
C SER A 222 4.67 0.25 17.44
N THR A 223 4.20 1.48 17.24
CA THR A 223 3.88 2.42 18.33
C THR A 223 2.46 2.98 18.29
N ALA A 224 1.77 2.83 17.16
CA ALA A 224 0.47 3.44 16.94
C ALA A 224 -0.58 2.83 17.88
N PRO A 225 -1.39 3.67 18.55
CA PRO A 225 -2.50 3.18 19.39
C PRO A 225 -3.46 2.23 18.66
N ARG A 226 -3.54 2.33 17.33
CA ARG A 226 -4.34 1.44 16.48
C ARG A 226 -4.04 -0.05 16.70
N TYR A 227 -2.78 -0.41 16.98
CA TYR A 227 -2.35 -1.81 17.14
C TYR A 227 -2.07 -2.19 18.59
N LEU A 228 -2.25 -1.25 19.52
CA LEU A 228 -2.11 -1.52 20.95
C LEU A 228 -3.42 -2.09 21.48
N VAL A 229 -3.38 -3.33 21.95
CA VAL A 229 -4.44 -3.88 22.79
C VAL A 229 -4.16 -3.40 24.21
N PHE A 230 -5.01 -2.52 24.73
CA PHE A 230 -4.99 -2.17 26.15
C PHE A 230 -5.79 -3.23 26.91
N GLU A 231 -5.12 -3.99 27.78
CA GLU A 231 -5.76 -4.86 28.77
C GLU A 231 -6.41 -4.06 29.91
#